data_AF-A0A0F9P9T2-F1
#
_entry.id   AF-A0A0F9P9T2-F1
#
_cell.length_a   1.000
_cell.length_b   1.000
_cell.length_c   1.000
_cell.angle_alpha   90.00
_cell.angle_beta   90.00
_cell.angle_gamma   90.00
#
_symmetry.space_group_name_H-M   'P 1'
#
loop_
_entity.id
_entity.type
_entity.pdbx_description
1 polymer ?
#
loop_
_entity_poly.entity_id
_entity_poly.type
_entity_poly.pdbx_seq_one_letter_code
_entity_poly.pdbx_strand_id
1 'polypeptide(L)'
;MNYRKVMEEHLGRKLVKGEIVHHIDKNRENNDISNLMLFPTKEAHTRYHYEQGDLTGIAGSNRKILVDGKLLCCRCAVFKELKDFIIDSKAQYGVRGVCKECYKIGRRKS
;
A
#
# COMPACT_ATOMS: atom_id res chain seq x y z
N MET A 1 21.86 -5.72 4.70
CA MET A 1 21.44 -6.74 5.70
C MET A 1 20.08 -7.29 5.28
N ASN A 2 19.76 -8.56 5.50
CA ASN A 2 18.45 -9.12 5.11
C ASN A 2 17.52 -9.17 6.33
N TYR A 3 16.53 -8.28 6.40
CA TYR A 3 15.53 -8.21 7.48
C TYR A 3 14.81 -9.55 7.74
N ARG A 4 14.63 -10.40 6.72
CA ARG A 4 14.04 -11.73 6.93
C ARG A 4 14.95 -12.59 7.80
N LYS A 5 16.26 -12.57 7.55
CA LYS A 5 17.23 -13.32 8.38
C LYS A 5 17.24 -12.84 9.82
N VAL A 6 17.20 -11.52 10.04
CA VAL A 6 17.13 -10.94 11.40
C VAL A 6 15.90 -11.46 12.14
N MET A 7 14.74 -11.50 11.48
CA MET A 7 13.52 -12.05 12.06
C MET A 7 13.62 -13.57 12.30
N GLU A 8 14.20 -14.34 11.37
CA GLU A 8 14.39 -15.79 11.52
C GLU A 8 15.33 -16.13 12.68
N GLU A 9 16.43 -15.40 12.83
CA GLU A 9 17.38 -15.53 13.94
C GLU A 9 16.70 -15.21 15.28
N HIS A 10 15.89 -14.15 15.33
CA HIS A 10 15.13 -13.79 16.52
C HIS A 10 14.09 -14.86 16.92
N LEU A 11 13.42 -15.48 15.94
CA LEU A 11 12.43 -16.52 16.18
C LEU A 11 13.04 -17.90 16.46
N GLY A 12 14.33 -18.10 16.15
CA GLY A 12 14.98 -19.42 16.19
C GLY A 12 14.42 -20.41 15.16
N ARG A 13 13.69 -19.93 14.14
CA ARG A 13 13.12 -20.75 13.06
C ARG A 13 13.06 -19.98 11.75
N LYS A 14 12.97 -20.72 10.64
CA LYS A 14 12.70 -20.10 9.33
C LYS A 14 11.28 -19.53 9.28
N LEU A 15 11.11 -18.48 8.48
CA LEU A 15 9.79 -17.94 8.19
C LEU A 15 9.00 -18.91 7.32
N VAL A 16 7.75 -19.12 7.68
CA VAL A 16 6.81 -19.96 6.94
C VAL A 16 6.37 -19.22 5.68
N LYS A 17 6.06 -19.99 4.64
CA LYS A 17 5.51 -19.45 3.39
C LYS A 17 4.20 -18.71 3.68
N GLY A 18 4.17 -17.41 3.37
CA GLY A 18 3.04 -16.53 3.62
C GLY A 18 3.31 -15.46 4.68
N GLU A 19 4.29 -15.68 5.56
CA GLU A 19 4.68 -14.69 6.57
C GLU A 19 5.39 -13.49 5.92
N ILE A 20 4.96 -12.28 6.31
CA ILE A 20 5.43 -10.99 5.79
C ILE A 20 6.07 -10.19 6.91
N VAL A 21 7.31 -9.74 6.71
CA VAL A 21 7.98 -8.80 7.62
C VAL A 21 7.75 -7.38 7.13
N HIS A 22 7.38 -6.48 8.04
CA HIS A 22 7.09 -5.08 7.80
C HIS A 22 8.03 -4.19 8.62
N HIS A 23 8.57 -3.16 7.99
CA HIS A 23 9.33 -2.10 8.65
C HIS A 23 8.39 -1.02 9.18
N ILE A 24 8.37 -0.82 10.50
CA ILE A 24 7.44 0.10 11.18
C ILE A 24 7.72 1.56 10.78
N ASP A 25 9.00 1.96 10.74
CA ASP A 25 9.43 3.30 10.35
C ASP A 25 9.43 3.55 8.81
N LYS A 26 9.06 2.54 8.02
CA LYS A 26 9.10 2.54 6.54
C LYS A 26 10.51 2.71 5.94
N ASN A 27 11.56 2.63 6.76
CA ASN A 27 12.94 2.65 6.31
C ASN A 27 13.47 1.22 6.13
N ARG A 28 13.72 0.83 4.88
CA ARG A 28 14.15 -0.52 4.52
C ARG A 28 15.58 -0.84 4.98
N GLU A 29 16.37 0.18 5.31
CA GLU A 29 17.73 0.04 5.81
C GLU A 29 17.77 -0.20 7.34
N ASN A 30 16.73 0.22 8.07
CA ASN A 30 16.62 0.00 9.51
C ASN A 30 16.12 -1.42 9.81
N ASN A 31 17.07 -2.34 10.02
CA ASN A 31 16.80 -3.75 10.25
C ASN A 31 16.75 -4.14 11.74
N ASP A 32 16.64 -3.18 12.65
CA ASP A 32 16.53 -3.47 14.08
C ASP A 32 15.27 -4.30 14.37
N ILE A 33 15.39 -5.33 15.20
CA ILE A 33 14.26 -6.24 15.47
C ILE A 33 13.05 -5.50 16.05
N SER A 34 13.28 -4.43 16.83
CA SER A 34 12.23 -3.56 17.36
C SER A 34 11.52 -2.72 16.29
N ASN A 35 12.14 -2.52 15.12
CA ASN A 35 11.57 -1.86 13.95
C ASN A 35 10.91 -2.84 12.96
N LEU A 36 11.00 -4.15 13.23
CA LEU A 36 10.41 -5.19 12.38
C LEU A 36 9.15 -5.78 13.01
N MET A 37 8.11 -5.91 12.21
CA MET A 37 6.84 -6.53 12.60
C MET A 37 6.54 -7.72 11.69
N LEU A 38 6.17 -8.87 12.27
CA LEU A 38 5.81 -10.06 11.51
C LEU A 38 4.30 -10.20 11.40
N PHE A 39 3.81 -10.40 10.18
CA PHE A 39 2.41 -10.75 9.92
C PHE A 39 2.29 -12.21 9.45
N PRO A 40 1.26 -12.94 9.93
CA PRO A 40 1.06 -14.34 9.55
C PRO A 40 0.69 -14.50 8.08
N THR A 41 0.04 -13.48 7.49
CA THR A 41 -0.38 -13.50 6.09
C THR A 41 -0.29 -12.11 5.45
N LYS A 42 -0.35 -12.07 4.12
CA LYS A 42 -0.40 -10.83 3.33
C LYS A 42 -1.69 -10.04 3.59
N GLU A 43 -2.80 -10.73 3.84
CA GLU A 43 -4.09 -10.14 4.17
C GLU A 43 -4.03 -9.40 5.50
N ALA A 44 -3.41 -10.00 6.53
CA ALA A 44 -3.21 -9.35 7.83
C ALA A 44 -2.34 -8.09 7.70
N HIS A 45 -1.24 -8.17 6.93
CA HIS A 45 -0.40 -7.01 6.62
C HIS A 45 -1.18 -5.91 5.88
N THR A 46 -2.02 -6.28 4.91
CA THR A 46 -2.85 -5.33 4.15
C THR A 46 -3.91 -4.66 5.04
N ARG A 47 -4.52 -5.43 5.94
CA ARG A 47 -5.51 -4.92 6.90
C ARG A 47 -4.87 -3.93 7.87
N TYR A 48 -3.68 -4.22 8.37
CA TYR A 48 -2.93 -3.29 9.21
C TYR A 48 -2.72 -1.93 8.53
N HIS A 49 -2.27 -1.94 7.27
CA HIS A 49 -2.14 -0.73 6.45
C HIS A 49 -3.45 0.04 6.31
N TYR A 50 -4.57 -0.67 6.12
CA TYR A 50 -5.89 -0.07 6.05
C TYR A 50 -6.31 0.57 7.39
N GLU A 51 -6.11 -0.13 8.51
CA GLU A 51 -6.46 0.35 9.86
C GLU A 51 -5.59 1.55 10.29
N GLN A 52 -4.32 1.60 9.87
CA GLN A 52 -3.42 2.73 10.11
C GLN A 52 -3.62 3.91 9.14
N GLY A 53 -4.49 3.75 8.12
CA GLY A 53 -4.63 4.73 7.03
C GLY A 53 -3.40 4.85 6.13
N ASP A 54 -2.45 3.92 6.24
CA ASP A 54 -1.21 3.86 5.46
C ASP A 54 -1.41 3.00 4.21
N LEU A 55 -1.75 3.61 3.08
CA LEU A 55 -2.04 2.87 1.84
C LEU A 55 -0.80 2.76 0.94
N THR A 56 0.39 3.10 1.44
CA THR A 56 1.62 3.14 0.65
C THR A 56 2.00 1.79 0.05
N GLY A 57 1.74 0.68 0.78
CA GLY A 57 1.96 -0.69 0.28
C GLY A 57 0.88 -1.20 -0.69
N ILE A 58 -0.22 -0.47 -0.82
CA ILE A 58 -1.38 -0.78 -1.67
C ILE A 58 -1.33 0.06 -2.96
N ALA A 59 -0.91 1.32 -2.84
CA ALA A 59 -0.71 2.27 -3.92
C ALA A 59 0.42 1.79 -4.85
N GLY A 60 0.04 1.39 -6.06
CA GLY A 60 0.96 0.85 -7.07
C GLY A 60 0.40 -0.39 -7.77
N SER A 61 -0.49 -1.11 -7.10
CA SER A 61 -1.37 -2.04 -7.79
C SER A 61 -2.49 -1.24 -8.49
N ASN A 62 -2.82 -1.56 -9.74
CA ASN A 62 -3.93 -0.95 -10.51
C ASN A 62 -5.33 -1.19 -9.88
N ARG A 63 -5.37 -1.54 -8.58
CA ARG A 63 -6.55 -1.87 -7.80
C ARG A 63 -7.28 -0.59 -7.44
N LYS A 64 -8.50 -0.47 -7.99
CA LYS A 64 -9.45 0.58 -7.65
C LYS A 64 -10.12 0.21 -6.33
N ILE A 65 -9.55 0.72 -5.24
CA ILE A 65 -10.03 0.40 -3.89
C ILE A 65 -11.09 1.42 -3.51
N LEU A 66 -12.32 0.93 -3.40
CA LEU A 66 -13.48 1.70 -3.00
C LEU A 66 -13.82 1.33 -1.55
N VAL A 67 -13.82 2.33 -0.68
CA VAL A 67 -14.12 2.19 0.75
C VAL A 67 -15.06 3.32 1.10
N ASP A 68 -16.24 3.01 1.65
CA ASP A 68 -17.23 4.02 2.04
C ASP A 68 -17.56 5.02 0.91
N GLY A 69 -17.71 4.50 -0.32
CA GLY A 69 -17.97 5.32 -1.52
C GLY A 69 -16.79 6.19 -2.00
N LYS A 70 -15.65 6.16 -1.32
CA LYS A 70 -14.44 6.89 -1.67
C LYS A 70 -13.43 5.97 -2.35
N LEU A 71 -12.92 6.41 -3.49
CA LEU A 71 -11.92 5.70 -4.28
C LEU A 71 -10.52 6.17 -3.91
N LEU A 72 -9.58 5.23 -3.80
CA LEU A 72 -8.16 5.52 -3.59
C LEU A 72 -7.48 5.99 -4.88
N CYS A 73 -6.82 7.16 -4.84
CA CYS A 73 -5.98 7.61 -5.94
C CYS A 73 -4.66 6.85 -5.99
N CYS A 74 -4.37 6.18 -7.11
CA CYS A 74 -3.13 5.41 -7.31
C CYS A 74 -1.84 6.26 -7.34
N ARG A 75 -1.95 7.59 -7.41
CA ARG A 75 -0.80 8.51 -7.43
C ARG A 75 -0.50 9.16 -6.08
N CYS A 76 -1.52 9.63 -5.36
CA CYS A 76 -1.32 10.29 -4.06
C CYS A 76 -1.71 9.43 -2.86
N ALA A 77 -2.27 8.23 -3.07
CA ALA A 77 -2.73 7.34 -2.02
C ALA A 77 -3.77 7.98 -1.05
N VAL A 78 -4.56 8.94 -1.55
CA VAL A 78 -5.66 9.57 -0.80
C VAL A 78 -7.01 9.04 -1.29
N PHE A 79 -7.90 8.71 -0.34
CA PHE A 79 -9.31 8.42 -0.62
C PHE A 79 -10.07 9.71 -0.99
N LYS A 80 -10.72 9.71 -2.15
CA LYS A 80 -11.54 10.84 -2.64
C LYS A 80 -12.86 10.35 -3.19
N GLU A 81 -13.84 11.24 -3.33
CA GLU A 81 -15.11 10.88 -3.94
C GLU A 81 -14.92 10.56 -5.43
N LEU A 82 -15.77 9.70 -6.00
CA LEU A 82 -15.67 9.31 -7.42
C LEU A 82 -15.70 10.52 -8.37
N LYS A 83 -16.41 11.59 -8.01
CA LYS A 83 -16.47 12.86 -8.77
C LYS A 83 -15.11 13.55 -8.91
N ASP A 84 -14.15 13.26 -8.04
CA ASP A 84 -12.80 13.84 -8.07
C ASP A 84 -11.85 13.08 -8.98
N PHE A 85 -12.32 12.03 -9.65
CA PHE A 85 -11.55 11.21 -10.58
C PHE A 85 -11.85 11.53 -12.05
N ILE A 86 -10.93 11.13 -12.93
CA ILE A 86 -11.12 11.25 -14.37
C ILE A 86 -12.19 10.25 -14.81
N ILE A 87 -13.25 10.74 -15.43
CA ILE A 87 -14.35 9.91 -15.94
C ILE A 87 -13.83 9.07 -17.10
N ASP A 88 -14.14 7.78 -17.06
CA ASP A 88 -13.81 6.82 -18.11
C ASP A 88 -14.86 5.70 -18.04
N SER A 89 -15.84 5.76 -18.94
CA SER A 89 -16.97 4.82 -18.98
C SER A 89 -16.55 3.37 -19.23
N LYS A 90 -15.34 3.15 -19.77
CA LYS A 90 -14.79 1.80 -19.98
C LYS A 90 -14.08 1.26 -18.73
N ALA A 91 -13.87 2.12 -17.74
CA ALA A 91 -13.14 1.78 -16.54
C ALA A 91 -14.10 1.33 -15.43
N GLN A 92 -13.68 0.36 -14.60
CA GLN A 92 -14.43 -0.02 -13.38
C GLN A 92 -14.81 1.22 -12.53
N TYR A 93 -16.08 1.28 -12.09
CA TYR A 93 -16.72 2.44 -11.43
C TYR A 93 -16.92 3.70 -12.30
N GLY A 94 -16.74 3.60 -13.62
CA GLY A 94 -16.90 4.73 -14.55
C GLY A 94 -15.82 5.80 -14.43
N VAL A 95 -14.74 5.53 -13.68
CA VAL A 95 -13.64 6.46 -13.43
C VAL A 95 -12.28 5.77 -13.46
N ARG A 96 -11.22 6.51 -13.81
CA ARG A 96 -9.84 6.05 -13.73
C ARG A 96 -9.38 6.00 -12.27
N GLY A 97 -8.34 5.21 -11.98
CA GLY A 97 -7.73 5.15 -10.66
C GLY A 97 -6.90 6.37 -10.26
N VAL A 98 -6.91 7.45 -11.04
CA VAL A 98 -6.14 8.67 -10.80
C VAL A 98 -7.07 9.86 -10.64
N CYS A 99 -6.89 10.63 -9.56
CA CYS A 99 -7.70 11.83 -9.31
C CYS A 99 -7.35 12.94 -10.31
N LYS A 100 -8.30 13.86 -10.55
CA LYS A 100 -8.18 14.99 -11.47
C LYS A 100 -6.92 15.82 -11.22
N GLU A 101 -6.59 16.06 -9.95
CA GLU A 101 -5.40 16.82 -9.54
C GLU A 101 -4.11 16.09 -9.91
N CYS A 102 -3.95 14.84 -9.48
CA CYS A 102 -2.76 14.06 -9.81
C CYS A 102 -2.62 13.81 -11.32
N TYR A 103 -3.74 13.72 -12.05
CA TYR A 103 -3.74 13.63 -13.50
C TYR A 103 -3.16 14.89 -14.16
N LYS A 104 -3.54 16.09 -13.69
CA LYS A 104 -2.98 17.37 -14.15
C LYS A 104 -1.48 17.48 -13.83
N ILE A 105 -1.06 17.07 -12.63
CA ILE A 105 0.35 17.16 -12.20
C ILE A 105 1.25 16.31 -13.09
N GLY A 106 0.90 15.04 -13.35
CA GLY A 106 1.74 14.17 -14.16
C GLY A 106 1.71 14.41 -15.68
N ARG A 107 1.04 15.48 -16.15
CA ARG A 107 1.17 16.00 -17.53
C ARG A 107 2.20 17.14 -17.64
N ARG A 108 2.75 17.64 -16.53
CA ARG A 108 3.79 18.69 -16.49
C ARG A 108 5.22 18.14 -16.44
N LYS A 109 5.50 17.10 -17.21
CA LYS A 109 6.87 16.70 -17.56
C LYS A 109 6.97 16.73 -19.08
N SER A 110 7.21 17.91 -19.61
CA SER A 110 7.73 18.20 -20.94
C SER A 110 8.94 19.10 -20.75
#